data_AF-A0A661RJX7-F1
#
_entry.id   AF-A0A661RJX7-F1
#
_cell.length_a   1.000
_cell.length_b   1.000
_cell.length_c   1.000
_cell.angle_alpha   90.00
_cell.angle_beta   90.00
_cell.angle_gamma   90.00
#
_symmetry.space_group_name_H-M   'P 1'
#
loop_
_entity.id
_entity.type
_entity.pdbx_description
1 polymer ?
#
loop_
_entity_poly.entity_id
_entity_poly.type
_entity_poly.pdbx_seq_one_letter_code
_entity_poly.pdbx_strand_id
1 'polypeptide(L)'
;ESLSDFWERVGRMEHRLRRIPEETVIAVSHGGLIRFLLCRFLGLNPQSHLAFEILPGSVTTIHLYNGKAVLSGLNDRHHLEEL
;
A
#
# COMPACT_ATOMS: atom_id res chain seq x y z
N GLU A 1 -1.08 -2.48 -19.85
CA GLU A 1 -2.22 -3.18 -19.22
C GLU A 1 -3.40 -2.23 -19.13
N SER A 2 -4.63 -2.73 -19.07
CA SER A 2 -5.80 -1.87 -18.78
C SER A 2 -5.87 -1.55 -17.27
N LEU A 3 -6.64 -0.52 -16.90
CA LEU A 3 -6.85 -0.18 -15.49
C LEU A 3 -7.58 -1.30 -14.72
N SER A 4 -8.51 -2.02 -15.37
CA SER A 4 -9.20 -3.15 -14.76
C SER A 4 -8.25 -4.31 -14.47
N ASP A 5 -7.41 -4.67 -15.44
CA ASP A 5 -6.43 -5.76 -15.27
C ASP A 5 -5.45 -5.42 -14.14
N PHE A 6 -5.01 -4.16 -14.10
CA PHE A 6 -4.17 -3.65 -13.04
C PHE A 6 -4.86 -3.76 -11.68
N TRP A 7 -6.12 -3.31 -11.59
CA TRP A 7 -6.90 -3.34 -10.36
C TRP A 7 -7.12 -4.76 -9.83
N GLU A 8 -7.39 -5.72 -10.70
CA GLU A 8 -7.49 -7.14 -10.34
C GLU A 8 -6.16 -7.68 -9.83
N ARG A 9 -5.05 -7.34 -10.49
CA ARG A 9 -3.71 -7.71 -10.05
C ARG A 9 -3.37 -7.14 -8.68
N VAL A 10 -3.74 -5.89 -8.40
CA VAL A 10 -3.62 -5.27 -7.08
C VAL A 10 -4.45 -6.05 -6.05
N GLY A 11 -5.68 -6.44 -6.39
CA GLY A 11 -6.54 -7.25 -5.52
C GLY A 11 -5.94 -8.61 -5.18
N ARG A 12 -5.35 -9.31 -6.17
CA ARG A 12 -4.62 -10.56 -5.91
C ARG A 12 -3.42 -10.36 -4.98
N MET A 13 -2.71 -9.24 -5.12
CA MET A 13 -1.59 -8.90 -4.24
C MET A 13 -2.07 -8.63 -2.82
N GLU A 14 -3.09 -7.79 -2.64
CA GLU A 14 -3.68 -7.50 -1.33
C GLU A 14 -4.15 -8.77 -0.62
N HIS A 15 -4.83 -9.66 -1.34
CA HIS A 15 -5.28 -10.95 -0.81
C HIS A 15 -4.11 -11.87 -0.41
N ARG A 16 -2.99 -11.85 -1.15
CA ARG A 16 -1.77 -12.58 -0.77
C ARG A 16 -1.17 -11.98 0.51
N LEU A 17 -0.98 -10.66 0.57
CA LEU A 17 -0.39 -9.98 1.72
C LEU A 17 -1.15 -10.27 3.02
N ARG A 18 -2.48 -10.30 2.99
CA ARG A 18 -3.31 -10.62 4.18
C ARG A 18 -3.16 -12.04 4.73
N ARG A 19 -2.61 -12.98 3.97
CA ARG A 19 -2.48 -14.40 4.35
C ARG A 19 -1.06 -14.80 4.68
N ILE A 20 -0.12 -13.85 4.60
CA ILE A 20 1.24 -14.07 5.04
C ILE A 20 1.18 -14.26 6.57
N PRO A 21 1.67 -15.39 7.11
CA PRO A 21 1.57 -15.69 8.54
C PRO A 21 2.52 -14.85 9.41
N GLU A 22 3.55 -14.25 8.82
CA GLU A 22 4.52 -13.42 9.51
C GLU A 22 3.88 -12.12 10.03
N GLU A 23 4.28 -11.73 11.24
CA GLU A 23 3.75 -10.53 11.91
C GLU A 23 4.11 -9.22 11.18
N THR A 24 5.24 -9.21 10.48
CA THR A 24 5.74 -8.05 9.74
C THR A 24 6.12 -8.46 8.32
N VAL A 25 5.56 -7.75 7.34
CA VAL A 25 5.80 -7.96 5.92
C VAL A 25 6.32 -6.67 5.30
N ILE A 26 7.44 -6.76 4.58
CA ILE A 26 7.98 -5.66 3.78
C ILE A 26 7.69 -5.95 2.31
N ALA A 27 7.04 -5.01 1.64
CA ALA A 27 6.80 -5.05 0.21
C ALA A 27 7.47 -3.84 -0.46
N VAL A 28 8.46 -4.09 -1.32
CA VAL A 28 9.14 -3.06 -2.11
C VAL A 28 8.44 -2.93 -3.46
N SER A 29 8.02 -1.71 -3.81
CA SER A 29 7.29 -1.47 -5.05
C SER A 29 7.38 -0.02 -5.52
N HIS A 30 6.59 0.31 -6.54
CA HIS A 30 6.48 1.65 -7.12
C HIS A 30 5.26 2.38 -6.56
N GLY A 31 5.31 3.72 -6.57
CA GLY A 31 4.23 4.58 -6.03
C GLY A 31 2.85 4.29 -6.63
N GLY A 32 2.79 3.94 -7.92
CA GLY A 32 1.53 3.53 -8.57
C GLY A 32 0.88 2.32 -7.88
N LEU A 33 1.62 1.24 -7.61
CA LEU A 33 1.04 0.08 -6.93
C LEU A 33 0.67 0.41 -5.48
N ILE A 34 1.51 1.15 -4.77
CA ILE A 34 1.27 1.52 -3.37
C ILE A 34 -0.05 2.30 -3.23
N ARG A 35 -0.30 3.29 -4.10
CA ARG A 35 -1.56 4.06 -4.13
C ARG A 35 -2.80 3.16 -4.24
N PHE A 36 -2.78 2.20 -5.16
CA PHE A 36 -3.92 1.31 -5.37
C PHE A 36 -4.04 0.24 -4.26
N LEU A 37 -2.93 -0.21 -3.68
CA LEU A 37 -2.97 -1.06 -2.49
C LEU A 37 -3.60 -0.31 -1.31
N LEU A 38 -3.27 0.97 -1.11
CA LEU A 38 -3.90 1.81 -0.10
C LEU A 38 -5.42 1.89 -0.32
N CYS A 39 -5.87 2.11 -1.57
CA CYS A 39 -7.29 2.06 -1.87
C CYS A 39 -7.93 0.71 -1.49
N ARG A 40 -7.30 -0.42 -1.83
CA ARG A 40 -7.81 -1.76 -1.46
C ARG A 40 -7.89 -1.96 0.04
N PHE A 41 -6.79 -1.70 0.75
CA PHE A 41 -6.70 -1.91 2.19
C PHE A 41 -7.69 -1.04 2.97
N LEU A 42 -7.85 0.22 2.56
CA LEU A 42 -8.74 1.19 3.20
C LEU A 42 -10.20 1.12 2.72
N GLY A 43 -10.52 0.19 1.80
CA GLY A 43 -11.87 0.04 1.26
C GLY A 43 -12.33 1.24 0.41
N LEU A 44 -11.38 1.97 -0.19
CA LEU A 44 -11.66 3.13 -1.02
C LEU A 44 -11.87 2.74 -2.49
N ASN A 45 -12.60 3.60 -3.19
CA ASN A 45 -12.76 3.51 -4.63
C ASN A 45 -11.38 3.70 -5.34
N PRO A 46 -11.06 2.93 -6.41
CA PRO A 46 -9.77 3.04 -7.09
C PRO A 46 -9.51 4.42 -7.71
N GLN A 47 -10.54 5.20 -8.01
CA GLN A 47 -10.41 6.57 -8.50
C GLN A 47 -9.77 7.50 -7.46
N SER A 48 -9.84 7.15 -6.17
CA SER A 48 -9.19 7.88 -5.08
C SER A 48 -7.67 7.69 -5.02
N HIS A 49 -7.06 6.89 -5.88
CA HIS A 49 -5.62 6.56 -5.80
C HIS A 49 -4.69 7.79 -5.85
N LEU A 50 -5.11 8.88 -6.51
CA LEU A 50 -4.34 10.12 -6.57
C LEU A 50 -4.41 10.95 -5.29
N ALA A 51 -5.28 10.61 -4.33
CA ALA A 51 -5.31 11.25 -3.02
C ALA A 51 -4.06 10.93 -2.17
N PHE A 52 -3.28 9.92 -2.57
CA PHE A 52 -2.05 9.53 -1.91
C PHE A 52 -0.83 9.93 -2.73
N GLU A 53 -0.08 10.93 -2.27
CA GLU A 53 1.27 11.13 -2.78
C GLU A 53 2.17 10.01 -2.26
N ILE A 54 3.03 9.45 -3.11
CA ILE A 54 4.03 8.45 -2.70
C ILE A 54 5.39 8.95 -3.18
N LEU A 55 6.24 9.29 -2.23
CA LEU A 55 7.54 9.88 -2.49
C LEU A 55 8.62 8.79 -2.68
N PRO A 56 9.65 9.04 -3.51
CA PRO A 56 10.75 8.09 -3.68
C PRO A 56 11.48 7.80 -2.36
N GLY A 57 11.85 6.54 -2.15
CA GLY A 57 12.55 6.09 -0.95
C GLY A 57 11.72 6.22 0.34
N SER A 58 10.41 6.43 0.24
CA SER A 58 9.56 6.55 1.42
C SER A 58 9.04 5.20 1.91
N VAL A 59 8.74 5.13 3.21
CA VAL A 59 8.08 3.99 3.85
C VAL A 59 6.63 4.36 4.13
N THR A 60 5.72 3.43 3.80
CA THR A 60 4.29 3.53 4.11
C THR A 60 3.89 2.30 4.91
N THR A 61 3.25 2.51 6.04
CA THR A 61 2.97 1.46 7.02
C THR A 61 1.47 1.28 7.19
N ILE A 62 1.02 0.03 7.12
CA ILE A 62 -0.37 -0.36 7.33
C ILE A 62 -0.37 -1.47 8.37
N HIS A 63 -1.19 -1.35 9.41
CA HIS A 63 -1.46 -2.46 10.32
C HIS A 63 -2.73 -3.19 9.93
N LEU A 64 -2.70 -4.51 10.02
CA LEU A 64 -3.86 -5.35 9.79
C LEU A 64 -4.39 -5.88 11.12
N TYR A 65 -5.67 -5.65 11.40
CA TYR A 65 -6.35 -6.09 12.62
C TYR A 65 -7.68 -6.74 12.26
N ASN A 66 -7.87 -8.02 12.58
CA ASN A 66 -9.15 -8.72 12.38
C ASN A 66 -9.79 -8.44 11.00
N GLY A 67 -8.99 -8.50 9.93
CA GLY A 67 -9.43 -8.23 8.56
C GLY A 67 -9.54 -6.75 8.16
N LYS A 68 -9.46 -5.81 9.11
CA LYS A 68 -9.39 -4.36 8.83
C LYS A 68 -7.95 -3.91 8.64
N ALA A 69 -7.77 -2.82 7.92
CA ALA A 69 -6.46 -2.20 7.72
C ALA A 69 -6.47 -0.76 8.25
N VAL A 70 -5.36 -0.34 8.86
CA VAL A 70 -5.16 1.01 9.40
C VAL A 70 -3.88 1.56 8.78
N LEU A 71 -3.98 2.65 8.03
CA LEU A 71 -2.82 3.42 7.57
C LEU A 71 -2.20 4.14 8.78
N SER A 72 -1.03 3.71 9.23
CA SER A 72 -0.36 4.25 10.41
C SER A 72 0.83 5.14 10.09
N GLY A 73 1.35 5.08 8.87
CA GLY A 73 2.39 5.96 8.38
C GLY A 73 2.31 6.09 6.88
N LEU A 74 2.51 7.30 6.37
CA LEU A 74 2.55 7.60 4.94
C LEU A 74 3.77 8.48 4.67
N ASN A 75 4.58 8.07 3.69
CA ASN A 75 5.79 8.77 3.29
C ASN A 75 6.81 9.05 4.40
N ASP A 76 7.05 8.10 5.30
CA ASP A 76 8.17 8.22 6.23
C ASP A 76 9.50 8.21 5.44
N ARG A 77 10.25 9.31 5.57
CA ARG A 77 11.53 9.55 4.91
C ARG A 77 12.60 10.04 5.88
N HIS A 78 12.40 9.94 7.19
CA HIS A 78 13.36 10.44 8.19
C HIS A 78 14.75 9.79 8.03
N HIS A 79 14.79 8.54 7.55
CA HIS A 79 16.04 7.82 7.27
C HIS A 79 16.84 8.38 6.07
N LEU A 80 16.28 9.32 5.30
CA LEU A 80 16.94 10.00 4.18
C LEU A 80 17.40 11.40 4.55
N GLU A 81 17.04 11.91 5.72
CA GLU A 81 17.51 13.21 6.19
C GLU A 81 18.96 13.06 6.68
N GLU A 82 19.85 13.93 6.20
CA GLU A 82 21.19 14.05 6.74
C GLU A 82 21.09 14.66 8.15
N LEU A 83 21.82 14.09 9.12
CA LEU A 83 21.84 14.54 10.53
C LEU A 83 22.31 15.99 10.68
#